data_AF-A0A4R5ZYM6-F1
#
_entry.id   AF-A0A4R5ZYM6-F1
#
_cell.length_a   1.000
_cell.length_b   1.000
_cell.length_c   1.000
_cell.angle_alpha   90.00
_cell.angle_beta   90.00
_cell.angle_gamma   90.00
#
_symmetry.space_group_name_H-M   'P 1'
#
loop_
_entity.id
_entity.type
_entity.pdbx_description
1 polymer ?
#
loop_
_entity_poly.entity_id
_entity_poly.type
_entity_poly.pdbx_seq_one_letter_code
_entity_poly.pdbx_strand_id
1 'polypeptide(L)'
;MSRPAARCSKKPSRPIPSISSRRPARWPRSTPTSPTDAVEWSLTHFAAGLVFPDRAALWLLPLVAPVCLWVAWTDLTEMKIRNLAVAILLAIYALVGPLVLPFEFWAWGWLNFAVILLFGFFANMIGGLGAGDAKFMAAAAPFIAVRDTMPVLMILSVMLLASFALHRAARGLGVGRRVGSGWVSWTSPRFPMGLALGPTLIVYLWLCALG
;
A
#
# COMPACT_ATOMS: atom_id res chain seq x y z
N MET A 1 -73.44 -45.67 -0.04
CA MET A 1 -72.20 -46.23 0.53
C MET A 1 -71.09 -45.22 0.40
N SER A 2 -70.33 -45.09 1.48
CA SER A 2 -69.48 -43.98 1.89
C SER A 2 -68.18 -43.89 1.07
N ARG A 3 -67.71 -42.66 0.81
CA ARG A 3 -66.34 -42.37 0.33
C ARG A 3 -65.29 -42.93 1.31
N PRO A 4 -64.03 -43.10 0.85
CA PRO A 4 -62.96 -42.45 1.59
C PRO A 4 -62.09 -41.56 0.71
N ALA A 5 -61.76 -40.40 1.28
CA ALA A 5 -60.87 -39.41 0.73
C ALA A 5 -59.44 -39.60 1.25
N ALA A 6 -58.49 -39.26 0.39
CA ALA A 6 -57.17 -38.66 0.65
C ALA A 6 -56.16 -39.32 1.61
N ARG A 7 -54.94 -39.48 1.11
CA ARG A 7 -53.74 -39.07 1.87
C ARG A 7 -52.62 -38.61 0.94
N CYS A 8 -52.67 -37.34 0.55
CA CYS A 8 -51.54 -36.66 -0.10
C CYS A 8 -50.50 -36.33 0.98
N SER A 9 -49.37 -37.03 0.96
CA SER A 9 -48.22 -36.79 1.84
C SER A 9 -47.57 -35.44 1.48
N LYS A 10 -47.76 -34.43 2.31
CA LYS A 10 -47.00 -33.18 2.26
C LYS A 10 -45.58 -33.46 2.76
N LYS A 11 -44.60 -33.49 1.85
CA LYS A 11 -43.17 -33.41 2.22
C LYS A 11 -42.91 -32.06 2.90
N PRO A 12 -42.22 -32.01 4.06
CA PRO A 12 -41.83 -30.75 4.66
C PRO A 12 -40.74 -30.08 3.79
N SER A 13 -41.06 -28.92 3.24
CA SER A 13 -40.09 -28.02 2.60
C SER A 13 -39.08 -27.56 3.65
N ARG A 14 -37.79 -27.88 3.44
CA ARG A 14 -36.71 -27.36 4.27
C ARG A 14 -36.66 -25.83 4.10
N PRO A 15 -36.63 -25.04 5.19
CA PRO A 15 -36.51 -23.59 5.07
C PRO A 15 -35.15 -23.24 4.46
N ILE A 16 -35.19 -22.37 3.44
CA ILE A 16 -34.01 -21.75 2.84
C ILE A 16 -33.40 -20.83 3.92
N PRO A 17 -32.10 -20.94 4.24
CA PRO A 17 -31.48 -20.06 5.21
C PRO A 17 -31.54 -18.61 4.70
N SER A 18 -32.21 -17.74 5.45
CA SER A 18 -32.29 -16.32 5.15
C SER A 18 -30.91 -15.68 5.23
N ILE A 19 -30.59 -14.83 4.24
CA ILE A 19 -29.34 -14.05 4.09
C ILE A 19 -29.16 -12.97 5.19
N SER A 20 -29.89 -13.06 6.31
CA SER A 20 -29.90 -12.06 7.39
C SER A 20 -29.03 -12.43 8.61
N SER A 21 -28.17 -13.46 8.52
CA SER A 21 -27.38 -13.93 9.67
C SER A 21 -25.93 -13.43 9.71
N ARG A 22 -25.49 -12.55 8.80
CA ARG A 22 -24.27 -11.77 9.04
C ARG A 22 -24.55 -10.83 10.20
N ARG A 23 -24.22 -11.27 11.41
CA ARG A 23 -24.12 -10.39 12.57
C ARG A 23 -23.28 -9.19 12.13
N PRO A 24 -23.77 -7.94 12.26
CA PRO A 24 -22.90 -6.79 12.05
C PRO A 24 -21.69 -6.99 12.95
N ALA A 25 -20.49 -6.76 12.41
CA ALA A 25 -19.26 -6.80 13.17
C ALA A 25 -19.49 -6.01 14.47
N ARG A 26 -19.40 -6.69 15.61
CA ARG A 26 -19.60 -6.08 16.92
C ARG A 26 -18.45 -5.09 17.08
N TRP A 27 -18.72 -3.80 16.86
CA TRP A 27 -17.77 -2.73 17.13
C TRP A 27 -17.15 -2.94 18.53
N PRO A 28 -15.82 -2.95 18.66
CA PRO A 28 -15.17 -3.01 19.96
C PRO A 28 -15.67 -1.82 20.80
N ARG A 29 -16.32 -2.12 21.92
CA ARG A 29 -16.98 -1.11 22.78
C ARG A 29 -16.01 -0.34 23.69
N SER A 30 -14.71 -0.64 23.66
CA SER A 30 -13.73 0.02 24.49
C SER A 30 -13.18 1.26 23.79
N THR A 31 -13.62 2.43 24.23
CA THR A 31 -12.88 3.68 24.00
C THR A 31 -11.45 3.52 24.53
N PRO A 32 -10.42 4.03 23.84
CA PRO A 32 -9.05 3.93 24.32
C PRO A 32 -8.89 4.49 25.72
N THR A 33 -8.31 3.72 26.64
CA THR A 33 -8.09 4.13 28.04
C THR A 33 -6.69 4.67 28.29
N SER A 34 -5.76 4.47 27.36
CA SER A 34 -4.40 5.00 27.40
C SER A 34 -3.94 5.51 26.02
N PRO A 35 -2.88 6.35 25.96
CA PRO A 35 -2.37 6.88 24.68
C PRO A 35 -1.90 5.78 23.72
N THR A 36 -1.32 4.69 24.23
CA THR A 36 -0.88 3.56 23.40
C THR A 36 -2.06 2.83 22.78
N ASP A 37 -3.11 2.61 23.59
CA ASP A 37 -4.35 1.98 23.11
C ASP A 37 -5.02 2.88 22.05
N ALA A 38 -4.90 4.21 22.17
CA ALA A 38 -5.48 5.15 21.22
C ALA A 38 -4.78 5.08 19.86
N VAL A 39 -3.46 4.93 19.84
CA VAL A 39 -2.69 4.76 18.60
C VAL A 39 -3.02 3.42 17.95
N GLU A 40 -2.99 2.32 18.71
CA GLU A 40 -3.32 0.99 18.18
C GLU A 40 -4.76 0.93 17.65
N TRP A 41 -5.70 1.50 18.39
CA TRP A 41 -7.09 1.66 17.94
C TRP A 41 -7.16 2.47 16.65
N SER A 42 -6.46 3.60 16.55
CA SER A 42 -6.47 4.44 15.35
C SER A 42 -5.89 3.70 14.14
N LEU A 43 -4.78 2.98 14.32
CA LEU A 43 -4.12 2.22 13.25
C LEU A 43 -5.00 1.07 12.76
N THR A 44 -5.64 0.33 13.67
CA THR A 44 -6.52 -0.78 13.30
C THR A 44 -7.79 -0.30 12.61
N HIS A 45 -8.38 0.82 13.02
CA HIS A 45 -9.55 1.40 12.36
C HIS A 45 -9.22 1.95 10.98
N PHE A 46 -8.05 2.59 10.84
CA PHE A 46 -7.55 3.05 9.55
C PHE A 46 -7.27 1.86 8.62
N ALA A 47 -6.58 0.83 9.11
CA ALA A 47 -6.27 -0.39 8.36
C ALA A 47 -7.52 -1.13 7.89
N ALA A 48 -8.52 -1.29 8.75
CA ALA A 48 -9.80 -1.92 8.41
C ALA A 48 -10.59 -1.17 7.31
N GLY A 49 -10.25 0.09 7.03
CA GLY A 49 -10.82 0.87 5.93
C GLY A 49 -10.15 0.64 4.57
N LEU A 50 -9.00 -0.02 4.52
CA LEU A 50 -8.26 -0.30 3.30
C LEU A 50 -8.89 -1.49 2.55
N VAL A 51 -8.90 -1.41 1.22
CA VAL A 51 -9.61 -2.40 0.38
C VAL A 51 -8.63 -3.37 -0.30
N PHE A 52 -7.33 -3.08 -0.29
CA PHE A 52 -6.33 -3.99 -0.84
C PHE A 52 -6.28 -5.32 -0.07
N PRO A 53 -6.19 -6.48 -0.74
CA PRO A 53 -6.28 -7.77 -0.06
C PRO A 53 -5.18 -8.00 0.99
N ASP A 54 -5.59 -8.20 2.24
CA ASP A 54 -4.78 -8.45 3.44
C ASP A 54 -3.73 -9.58 3.23
N ARG A 55 -4.19 -10.74 2.76
CA ARG A 55 -3.32 -11.91 2.53
C ARG A 55 -2.32 -11.65 1.42
N ALA A 56 -2.69 -10.90 0.39
CA ALA A 56 -1.76 -10.53 -0.66
C ALA A 56 -0.68 -9.60 -0.12
N ALA A 57 -1.06 -8.61 0.69
CA ALA A 57 -0.13 -7.69 1.32
C ALA A 57 0.92 -8.41 2.19
N LEU A 58 0.52 -9.43 2.96
CA LEU A 58 1.44 -10.26 3.76
C LEU A 58 2.54 -10.92 2.93
N TRP A 59 2.22 -11.41 1.73
CA TRP A 59 3.20 -12.05 0.84
C TRP A 59 4.03 -11.05 0.04
N LEU A 60 3.42 -9.94 -0.37
CA LEU A 60 4.08 -8.92 -1.18
C LEU A 60 5.03 -8.05 -0.35
N LEU A 61 4.69 -7.74 0.91
CA LEU A 61 5.47 -6.90 1.80
C LEU A 61 6.95 -7.34 1.94
N PRO A 62 7.28 -8.60 2.30
CA PRO A 62 8.68 -9.01 2.44
C PRO A 62 9.46 -9.00 1.12
N LEU A 63 8.79 -9.03 -0.03
CA LEU A 63 9.42 -8.95 -1.35
C LEU A 63 9.62 -7.50 -1.81
N VAL A 64 8.64 -6.64 -1.54
CA VAL A 64 8.63 -5.23 -1.93
C VAL A 64 9.51 -4.39 -0.99
N ALA A 65 9.49 -4.67 0.31
CA ALA A 65 10.21 -3.86 1.30
C ALA A 65 11.73 -3.78 1.04
N PRO A 66 12.45 -4.87 0.74
CA PRO A 66 13.88 -4.79 0.39
C PRO A 66 14.14 -3.90 -0.83
N VAL A 67 13.26 -3.93 -1.84
CA VAL A 67 13.39 -3.10 -3.04
C VAL A 67 13.17 -1.63 -2.71
N CYS A 68 12.16 -1.31 -1.91
CA CYS A 68 11.89 0.05 -1.43
C CYS A 68 13.02 0.60 -0.56
N LEU A 69 13.59 -0.22 0.33
CA LEU A 69 14.75 0.15 1.14
C LEU A 69 15.99 0.36 0.28
N TRP A 70 16.18 -0.47 -0.75
CA TRP A 70 17.26 -0.29 -1.72
C TRP A 70 17.10 1.02 -2.50
N VAL A 71 15.88 1.36 -2.94
CA VAL A 71 15.59 2.65 -3.59
C VAL A 71 15.92 3.82 -2.68
N ALA A 72 15.45 3.78 -1.43
CA ALA A 72 15.74 4.81 -0.43
C ALA A 72 17.25 5.00 -0.21
N TRP A 73 17.99 3.89 -0.15
CA TRP A 73 19.45 3.89 -0.02
C TRP A 73 20.16 4.46 -1.25
N THR A 74 19.78 4.03 -2.46
CA THR A 74 20.39 4.52 -3.70
C THR A 74 20.09 5.98 -3.95
N ASP A 75 18.93 6.45 -3.51
CA ASP A 75 18.55 7.85 -3.65
C ASP A 75 19.29 8.74 -2.64
N LEU A 76 19.54 8.26 -1.42
CA LEU A 76 20.46 8.92 -0.48
C LEU A 76 21.90 9.01 -1.02
N THR A 77 22.43 7.89 -1.51
CA THR A 77 23.84 7.77 -1.89
C THR A 77 24.15 8.46 -3.21
N GLU A 78 23.31 8.26 -4.22
CA GLU A 78 23.58 8.66 -5.60
C GLU A 78 22.57 9.69 -6.14
N MET A 79 21.49 10.01 -5.41
CA MET A 79 20.35 10.82 -5.89
C MET A 79 19.75 10.27 -7.18
N LYS A 80 19.67 8.93 -7.27
CA LYS A 80 19.19 8.20 -8.43
C LYS A 80 18.30 7.03 -8.00
N ILE A 81 17.06 7.06 -8.46
CA ILE A 81 16.20 5.88 -8.47
C ILE A 81 16.58 5.01 -9.67
N ARG A 82 17.06 3.79 -9.40
CA ARG A 82 17.53 2.85 -10.43
C ARG A 82 16.34 2.26 -11.19
N ASN A 83 16.38 2.28 -12.52
CA ASN A 83 15.37 1.61 -13.36
C ASN A 83 15.26 0.10 -13.04
N LEU A 84 16.35 -0.51 -12.56
CA LEU A 84 16.34 -1.91 -12.13
C LEU A 84 15.38 -2.14 -10.94
N ALA A 85 15.30 -1.22 -9.99
CA ALA A 85 14.35 -1.35 -8.87
C ALA A 85 12.89 -1.27 -9.35
N VAL A 86 12.61 -0.36 -10.31
CA VAL A 86 11.31 -0.26 -10.98
C VAL A 86 10.95 -1.57 -11.69
N ALA A 87 11.90 -2.13 -12.45
CA ALA A 87 11.72 -3.40 -13.14
C ALA A 87 11.47 -4.57 -12.16
N ILE A 88 12.18 -4.61 -11.03
CA ILE A 88 11.97 -5.65 -10.01
C ILE A 88 10.59 -5.52 -9.36
N LEU A 89 10.11 -4.31 -9.03
CA LEU A 89 8.75 -4.13 -8.50
C LEU A 89 7.70 -4.66 -9.48
N LEU A 90 7.83 -4.32 -10.77
CA LEU A 90 6.93 -4.83 -11.79
C LEU A 90 7.02 -6.35 -11.96
N ALA A 91 8.22 -6.92 -11.88
CA ALA A 91 8.41 -8.37 -11.93
C ALA A 91 7.77 -9.08 -10.72
N ILE A 92 7.91 -8.52 -9.52
CA ILE A 92 7.21 -9.03 -8.32
C ILE A 92 5.70 -9.03 -8.56
N TYR A 93 5.14 -7.92 -9.04
CA TYR A 93 3.71 -7.83 -9.33
C TYR A 93 3.27 -8.82 -10.43
N ALA A 94 4.05 -8.95 -11.50
CA ALA A 94 3.75 -9.83 -12.62
C ALA A 94 3.76 -11.31 -12.24
N LEU A 95 4.75 -11.73 -11.45
CA LEU A 95 5.00 -13.14 -11.18
C LEU A 95 4.30 -13.61 -9.90
N VAL A 96 4.30 -12.78 -8.85
CA VAL A 96 3.70 -13.14 -7.55
C VAL A 96 2.25 -12.70 -7.48
N GLY A 97 1.90 -11.57 -8.11
CA GLY A 97 0.53 -11.04 -8.12
C GLY A 97 -0.54 -12.07 -8.50
N PRO A 98 -0.41 -12.84 -9.60
CA PRO A 98 -1.41 -13.86 -9.96
C PRO A 98 -1.59 -14.99 -8.93
N LEU A 99 -0.59 -15.20 -8.07
CA LEU A 99 -0.61 -16.24 -7.04
C LEU A 99 -1.31 -15.78 -5.76
N VAL A 100 -1.34 -14.48 -5.50
CA VAL A 100 -1.80 -13.91 -4.21
C VAL A 100 -2.97 -12.95 -4.34
N LEU A 101 -3.18 -12.33 -5.50
CA LEU A 101 -4.28 -11.39 -5.76
C LEU A 101 -5.43 -12.07 -6.52
N PRO A 102 -6.68 -11.63 -6.28
CA PRO A 102 -7.78 -11.94 -7.20
C PRO A 102 -7.42 -11.48 -8.62
N PHE A 103 -7.79 -12.28 -9.63
CA PHE A 103 -7.41 -12.02 -11.02
C PHE A 103 -7.78 -10.61 -11.49
N GLU A 104 -8.97 -10.12 -11.14
CA GLU A 104 -9.40 -8.76 -11.48
C GLU A 104 -8.48 -7.68 -10.88
N PHE A 105 -8.10 -7.81 -9.61
CA PHE A 105 -7.17 -6.87 -8.96
C PHE A 105 -5.82 -6.84 -9.69
N TRP A 106 -5.30 -8.02 -10.02
CA TRP A 106 -4.04 -8.15 -10.74
C TRP A 106 -4.11 -7.52 -12.14
N ALA A 107 -5.18 -7.78 -12.89
CA ALA A 107 -5.35 -7.24 -14.23
C ALA A 107 -5.49 -5.71 -14.24
N TRP A 108 -6.33 -5.16 -13.36
CA TRP A 108 -6.55 -3.70 -13.27
C TRP A 108 -5.33 -2.95 -12.72
N GLY A 109 -4.45 -3.59 -11.95
CA GLY A 109 -3.21 -2.97 -11.50
C GLY A 109 -2.27 -2.57 -12.63
N TRP A 110 -2.27 -3.30 -13.76
CA TRP A 110 -1.51 -2.90 -14.95
C TRP A 110 -2.06 -1.63 -15.60
N LEU A 111 -3.37 -1.43 -15.55
CA LEU A 111 -3.96 -0.16 -15.98
C LEU A 111 -3.54 0.97 -15.04
N ASN A 112 -3.54 0.75 -13.73
CA ASN A 112 -3.04 1.74 -12.76
C ASN A 112 -1.58 2.12 -13.06
N PHE A 113 -0.72 1.13 -13.34
CA PHE A 113 0.66 1.40 -13.79
C PHE A 113 0.70 2.31 -15.01
N ALA A 114 -0.04 1.98 -16.07
CA ALA A 114 -0.04 2.74 -17.31
C ALA A 114 -0.55 4.18 -17.10
N VAL A 115 -1.62 4.35 -16.32
CA VAL A 115 -2.21 5.65 -16.01
C VAL A 115 -1.24 6.51 -15.20
N ILE A 116 -0.66 5.99 -14.13
CA ILE A 116 0.28 6.75 -13.29
C ILE A 116 1.59 7.04 -14.05
N LEU A 117 2.05 6.13 -14.91
CA LEU A 117 3.19 6.39 -15.77
C LEU A 117 2.93 7.54 -16.73
N LEU A 118 1.74 7.58 -17.34
CA LEU A 118 1.35 8.66 -18.25
C LEU A 118 1.28 10.01 -17.53
N PHE A 119 0.64 10.06 -16.36
CA PHE A 119 0.61 11.27 -15.54
C PHE A 119 2.01 11.71 -15.09
N GLY A 120 2.83 10.77 -14.63
CA GLY A 120 4.20 11.05 -14.21
C GLY A 120 5.08 11.52 -15.37
N PHE A 121 4.87 11.00 -16.58
CA PHE A 121 5.55 11.44 -17.79
C PHE A 121 5.22 12.90 -18.12
N PHE A 122 3.94 13.28 -18.14
CA PHE A 122 3.53 14.67 -18.37
C PHE A 122 4.01 15.60 -17.26
N ALA A 123 3.93 15.17 -15.98
CA ALA A 123 4.45 15.94 -14.85
C ALA A 123 5.96 16.18 -14.97
N ASN A 124 6.72 15.20 -15.47
CA ASN A 124 8.14 15.36 -15.75
C ASN A 124 8.41 16.31 -16.93
N MET A 125 7.59 16.29 -17.99
CA MET A 125 7.75 17.21 -19.12
C MET A 125 7.61 18.69 -18.74
N ILE A 126 6.73 19.00 -17.79
CA ILE A 126 6.54 20.37 -17.29
C ILE A 126 7.50 20.73 -16.14
N GLY A 127 8.45 19.85 -15.81
CA GLY A 127 9.46 20.07 -14.76
C GLY A 127 8.95 19.90 -13.32
N GLY A 128 7.75 19.32 -13.12
CA GLY A 128 7.13 19.19 -11.80
C GLY A 128 7.61 17.98 -10.99
N LEU A 129 8.05 16.89 -11.65
CA LEU A 129 8.44 15.64 -11.00
C LEU A 129 9.64 15.00 -11.72
N GLY A 130 10.59 14.43 -10.97
CA GLY A 130 11.71 13.72 -11.56
C GLY A 130 11.29 12.46 -12.31
N ALA A 131 11.92 12.17 -13.46
CA ALA A 131 11.64 10.98 -14.25
C ALA A 131 11.81 9.66 -13.47
N GLY A 132 12.75 9.62 -12.50
CA GLY A 132 12.94 8.46 -11.62
C GLY A 132 11.75 8.24 -10.69
N ASP A 133 11.33 9.31 -10.01
CA ASP A 133 10.19 9.31 -9.07
C ASP A 133 8.89 8.93 -9.78
N ALA A 134 8.67 9.47 -10.98
CA ALA A 134 7.53 9.15 -11.84
C ALA A 134 7.46 7.65 -12.15
N LYS A 135 8.59 7.04 -12.55
CA LYS A 135 8.67 5.62 -12.86
C LYS A 135 8.46 4.75 -11.63
N PHE A 136 9.01 5.15 -10.49
CA PHE A 136 8.81 4.41 -9.24
C PHE A 136 7.35 4.46 -8.80
N MET A 137 6.71 5.63 -8.78
CA MET A 137 5.29 5.76 -8.46
C MET A 137 4.41 4.97 -9.42
N ALA A 138 4.74 4.96 -10.71
CA ALA A 138 4.05 4.11 -11.66
C ALA A 138 4.18 2.63 -11.28
N ALA A 139 5.39 2.14 -11.01
CA ALA A 139 5.61 0.74 -10.61
C ALA A 139 5.03 0.37 -9.24
N ALA A 140 4.83 1.35 -8.35
CA ALA A 140 4.11 1.16 -7.09
C ALA A 140 2.59 1.10 -7.28
N ALA A 141 2.04 1.73 -8.32
CA ALA A 141 0.60 1.86 -8.54
C ALA A 141 -0.17 0.52 -8.61
N PRO A 142 0.34 -0.58 -9.22
CA PRO A 142 -0.33 -1.88 -9.20
C PRO A 142 -0.54 -2.44 -7.79
N PHE A 143 0.33 -2.08 -6.85
CA PHE A 143 0.26 -2.50 -5.46
C PHE A 143 -0.73 -1.69 -4.64
N ILE A 144 -1.39 -0.66 -5.22
CA ILE A 144 -2.30 0.24 -4.52
C ILE A 144 -3.71 0.05 -5.09
N ALA A 145 -4.68 -0.22 -4.22
CA ALA A 145 -6.08 -0.24 -4.64
C ALA A 145 -6.54 1.19 -4.98
N VAL A 146 -7.27 1.36 -6.08
CA VAL A 146 -7.77 2.69 -6.51
C VAL A 146 -8.60 3.37 -5.42
N ARG A 147 -9.37 2.59 -4.65
CA ARG A 147 -10.16 3.10 -3.52
C ARG A 147 -9.31 3.61 -2.35
N ASP A 148 -8.06 3.15 -2.25
CA ASP A 148 -7.13 3.52 -1.19
C ASP A 148 -6.22 4.71 -1.60
N THR A 149 -6.47 5.34 -2.75
CA THR A 149 -5.67 6.47 -3.24
C THR A 149 -5.52 7.57 -2.20
N MET A 150 -6.61 7.99 -1.55
CA MET A 150 -6.56 9.06 -0.55
C MET A 150 -5.78 8.64 0.71
N PRO A 151 -6.02 7.46 1.33
CA PRO A 151 -5.14 6.90 2.35
C PRO A 151 -3.66 6.91 1.97
N VAL A 152 -3.30 6.47 0.77
CA VAL A 152 -1.90 6.45 0.31
C VAL A 152 -1.33 7.86 0.19
N LEU A 153 -2.09 8.84 -0.31
CA LEU A 153 -1.64 10.24 -0.37
C LEU A 153 -1.44 10.85 1.03
N MET A 154 -2.25 10.46 2.01
CA MET A 154 -2.05 10.85 3.40
C MET A 154 -0.77 10.22 3.98
N ILE A 155 -0.56 8.92 3.77
CA ILE A 155 0.68 8.22 4.17
C ILE A 155 1.89 8.88 3.50
N LEU A 156 1.81 9.17 2.20
CA LEU A 156 2.85 9.86 1.45
C LEU A 156 3.17 11.23 2.06
N SER A 157 2.15 12.00 2.40
CA SER A 157 2.34 13.33 3.01
C SER A 157 3.06 13.23 4.36
N VAL A 158 2.68 12.27 5.20
CA VAL A 158 3.34 12.03 6.49
C VAL A 158 4.79 11.55 6.29
N MET A 159 5.01 10.57 5.42
CA MET A 159 6.35 10.04 5.13
C MET A 159 7.25 11.10 4.50
N LEU A 160 6.72 11.96 3.62
CA LEU A 160 7.46 13.06 3.03
C LEU A 160 7.93 14.05 4.10
N LEU A 161 7.04 14.49 4.98
CA LEU A 161 7.37 15.41 6.05
C LEU A 161 8.37 14.79 7.04
N ALA A 162 8.14 13.54 7.45
CA ALA A 162 9.02 12.81 8.36
C ALA A 162 10.41 12.61 7.77
N SER A 163 10.50 12.11 6.54
CA SER A 163 11.77 11.88 5.84
C SER A 163 12.50 13.18 5.54
N PHE A 164 11.79 14.25 5.17
CA PHE A 164 12.36 15.58 4.97
C PHE A 164 12.96 16.13 6.27
N ALA A 165 12.18 16.11 7.37
CA ALA A 165 12.64 16.58 8.67
C ALA A 165 13.85 15.78 9.16
N LEU A 166 13.78 14.45 9.07
CA LEU A 166 14.86 13.56 9.49
C LEU A 166 16.14 13.78 8.66
N HIS A 167 16.03 13.85 7.34
CA HIS A 167 17.17 14.11 6.47
C HIS A 167 17.79 15.49 6.73
N ARG A 168 16.95 16.53 6.91
CA ARG A 168 17.43 17.89 7.16
C ARG A 168 18.10 18.02 8.52
N ALA A 169 17.54 17.38 9.55
CA ALA A 169 18.14 17.29 10.88
C ALA A 169 19.48 16.54 10.83
N ALA A 170 19.54 15.38 10.18
CA ALA A 170 20.77 14.61 10.02
C ALA A 170 21.87 15.42 9.32
N ARG A 171 21.52 16.18 8.28
CA ARG A 171 22.43 17.10 7.59
C ARG A 171 22.90 18.23 8.51
N GLY A 172 22.00 18.87 9.26
CA GLY A 172 22.32 19.96 10.18
C GLY A 172 23.22 19.52 11.35
N LEU A 173 23.02 18.31 11.86
CA LEU A 173 23.84 17.70 12.92
C LEU A 173 25.18 17.16 12.40
N GLY A 174 25.45 17.28 11.10
CA GLY A 174 26.68 16.80 10.48
C GLY A 174 26.82 15.27 10.52
N VAL A 175 25.72 14.52 10.56
CA VAL A 175 25.72 13.04 10.50
C VAL A 175 26.44 12.55 9.25
N GLY A 176 26.27 13.25 8.12
CA GLY A 176 26.97 12.96 6.88
C GLY A 176 28.50 12.96 6.97
N ARG A 177 29.09 13.64 7.98
CA ARG A 177 30.56 13.59 8.20
C ARG A 177 31.02 12.27 8.85
N ARG A 178 30.11 11.54 9.50
CA ARG A 178 30.38 10.28 10.21
C ARG A 178 29.84 9.06 9.46
N VAL A 179 28.68 9.20 8.83
CA VAL A 179 27.99 8.13 8.08
C VAL A 179 27.87 8.59 6.64
N GLY A 180 28.39 7.79 5.71
CA GLY A 180 28.20 8.07 4.29
C GLY A 180 28.83 9.39 3.84
N SER A 181 30.09 9.63 4.20
CA SER A 181 30.83 10.87 3.86
C SER A 181 30.93 11.16 2.37
N GLY A 182 30.68 10.17 1.51
CA GLY A 182 30.60 10.32 0.06
C GLY A 182 29.19 10.40 -0.53
N TRP A 183 28.12 10.40 0.27
CA TRP A 183 26.75 10.40 -0.25
C TRP A 183 26.38 11.76 -0.84
N VAL A 184 25.77 11.73 -2.03
CA VAL A 184 25.42 12.93 -2.79
C VAL A 184 24.31 13.74 -2.11
N SER A 185 23.42 13.09 -1.34
CA SER A 185 22.31 13.80 -0.66
C SER A 185 22.76 14.83 0.38
N TRP A 186 23.97 14.68 0.95
CA TRP A 186 24.48 15.61 1.96
C TRP A 186 24.94 16.94 1.40
N THR A 187 25.27 17.00 0.12
CA THR A 187 25.78 18.22 -0.55
C THR A 187 24.76 18.79 -1.53
N SER A 188 23.94 17.94 -2.16
CA SER A 188 22.91 18.34 -3.10
C SER A 188 21.84 19.24 -2.47
N PRO A 189 21.30 20.24 -3.20
CA PRO A 189 20.16 21.05 -2.75
C PRO A 189 18.82 20.30 -2.89
N ARG A 190 18.76 19.25 -3.70
CA ARG A 190 17.54 18.45 -3.91
C ARG A 190 17.27 17.53 -2.72
N PHE A 191 16.01 17.19 -2.50
CA PHE A 191 15.61 16.19 -1.51
C PHE A 191 15.52 14.80 -2.16
N PRO A 192 16.08 13.74 -1.54
CA PRO A 192 15.96 12.37 -2.03
C PRO A 192 14.53 11.85 -1.81
N MET A 193 13.68 11.95 -2.84
CA MET A 193 12.28 11.54 -2.81
C MET A 193 12.08 10.05 -2.54
N GLY A 194 13.05 9.19 -2.87
CA GLY A 194 13.05 7.77 -2.56
C GLY A 194 12.94 7.47 -1.06
N LEU A 195 13.40 8.39 -0.20
CA LEU A 195 13.20 8.31 1.25
C LEU A 195 11.75 8.46 1.69
N ALA A 196 10.90 9.08 0.89
CA ALA A 196 9.48 9.19 1.16
C ALA A 196 8.72 8.08 0.44
N LEU A 197 8.94 7.93 -0.87
CA LEU A 197 8.19 7.02 -1.73
C LEU A 197 8.33 5.55 -1.34
N GLY A 198 9.55 5.08 -1.02
CA GLY A 198 9.79 3.69 -0.61
C GLY A 198 9.03 3.34 0.68
N PRO A 199 9.24 4.09 1.78
CA PRO A 199 8.51 3.89 3.02
C PRO A 199 7.00 4.03 2.89
N THR A 200 6.48 4.92 2.05
CA THR A 200 5.03 5.01 1.79
C THR A 200 4.46 3.69 1.32
N LEU A 201 5.09 3.05 0.33
CA LEU A 201 4.62 1.77 -0.18
C LEU A 201 4.72 0.66 0.88
N ILE A 202 5.81 0.65 1.65
CA ILE A 202 6.01 -0.31 2.76
C ILE A 202 4.90 -0.13 3.80
N VAL A 203 4.67 1.09 4.27
CA VAL A 203 3.68 1.39 5.31
C VAL A 203 2.27 1.08 4.83
N TYR A 204 1.95 1.41 3.58
CA TYR A 204 0.67 1.06 2.99
C TYR A 204 0.43 -0.45 2.98
N LEU A 205 1.38 -1.24 2.46
CA LEU A 205 1.26 -2.71 2.44
C LEU A 205 1.25 -3.29 3.86
N TRP A 206 2.01 -2.71 4.79
CA TRP A 206 1.99 -3.11 6.19
C TRP A 206 0.62 -2.86 6.83
N LEU A 207 0.00 -1.70 6.60
CA LEU A 207 -1.35 -1.40 7.10
C LEU A 207 -2.40 -2.33 6.47
N CYS A 208 -2.31 -2.63 5.17
CA CYS A 208 -3.20 -3.61 4.53
C CYS A 208 -3.03 -5.01 5.14
N ALA A 209 -1.81 -5.38 5.52
CA ALA A 209 -1.54 -6.67 6.16
C ALA A 209 -2.12 -6.79 7.59
N LEU A 210 -2.51 -5.68 8.22
CA LEU A 210 -3.10 -5.65 9.57
C LEU A 210 -4.63 -5.75 9.59
N GLY A 211 -5.32 -5.52 8.46
CA GLY A 211 -6.77 -5.31 8.40
C GLY A 211 -7.48 -6.23 7.43
#